data_AF-A0A7J2U2H8-F1
#
_entry.id   AF-A0A7J2U2H8-F1
#
_cell.length_a   1.000
_cell.length_b   1.000
_cell.length_c   1.000
_cell.angle_alpha   90.00
_cell.angle_beta   90.00
_cell.angle_gamma   90.00
#
_symmetry.space_group_name_H-M   'P 1'
#
loop_
_entity.id
_entity.type
_entity.pdbx_description
1 polymer ?
#
loop_
_entity_poly.entity_id
_entity_poly.type
_entity_poly.pdbx_seq_one_letter_code
_entity_poly.pdbx_strand_id
1 'polypeptide(L)'
;MQAFHNPINRIKSLTLPANYPEIDLIRMINHKTFESCIKNEIRCAIVSLMARGITTANEIASTLGISRTAIYRHLNTLRKSGVIMYHDGRFYVAARLFLIYDVEVDEKGLINLIIYPNKGGFIDEIIGFAFIKGEYCKCDICIARDRCLNAIKNLAKKLDVKIRSEEPLSGFREIVEEIIRRDIVRVIKEGYLIVKIPEEVGEEEEEVKVND
;
A
#
# COMPACT_ATOMS: atom_id res chain seq x y z
N MET A 1 -3.01 26.23 25.82
CA MET A 1 -3.00 24.87 25.24
C MET A 1 -2.47 24.97 23.81
N GLN A 2 -1.22 24.59 23.57
CA GLN A 2 -0.74 24.46 22.18
C GLN A 2 -1.37 23.20 21.59
N ALA A 3 -2.09 23.34 20.47
CA ALA A 3 -2.57 22.20 19.71
C ALA A 3 -1.37 21.41 19.22
N PHE A 4 -1.08 20.27 19.86
CA PHE A 4 -0.11 19.30 19.36
C PHE A 4 -0.54 18.95 17.92
N HIS A 5 0.19 19.47 16.94
CA HIS A 5 -0.01 19.11 15.54
C HIS A 5 0.33 17.63 15.39
N ASN A 6 -0.69 16.80 15.23
CA ASN A 6 -0.52 15.37 15.01
C ASN A 6 0.16 15.16 13.63
N PRO A 7 1.39 14.65 13.56
CA PRO A 7 2.11 14.49 12.29
C PRO A 7 1.41 13.52 11.33
N ILE A 8 0.67 12.52 11.83
CA ILE A 8 -0.13 11.61 11.01
C ILE A 8 -1.21 12.38 10.24
N ASN A 9 -1.80 13.43 10.82
CA ASN A 9 -2.80 14.24 10.12
C ASN A 9 -2.20 15.02 8.94
N ARG A 10 -0.89 15.26 8.94
CA ARG A 10 -0.20 15.91 7.81
C ARG A 10 -0.03 14.97 6.62
N ILE A 11 -0.22 13.66 6.77
CA ILE A 11 -0.29 12.70 5.66
C ILE A 11 -1.42 13.07 4.69
N LYS A 12 -2.47 13.76 5.14
CA LYS A 12 -3.54 14.30 4.27
C LYS A 12 -2.98 15.17 3.13
N SER A 13 -1.80 15.78 3.32
CA SER A 13 -1.11 16.58 2.31
C SER A 13 -0.37 15.76 1.23
N LEU A 14 -0.35 14.43 1.29
CA LEU A 14 0.07 13.62 0.14
C LEU A 14 -1.00 13.78 -0.95
N THR A 15 -0.62 14.51 -2.01
CA THR A 15 -1.55 14.91 -3.05
C THR A 15 -2.09 13.69 -3.79
N LEU A 16 -3.41 13.66 -3.89
CA LEU A 16 -4.18 12.73 -4.71
C LEU A 16 -4.94 13.53 -5.75
N PRO A 17 -5.35 12.91 -6.87
CA PRO A 17 -6.30 13.52 -7.80
C PRO A 17 -7.55 14.04 -7.08
N ALA A 18 -8.07 15.20 -7.49
CA ALA A 18 -9.13 15.92 -6.77
C ALA A 18 -10.43 15.12 -6.57
N ASN A 19 -10.66 14.11 -7.41
CA ASN A 19 -11.83 13.23 -7.38
C ASN A 19 -11.62 11.93 -6.57
N TYR A 20 -10.53 11.81 -5.81
CA TYR A 20 -10.34 10.68 -4.91
C TYR A 20 -11.33 10.74 -3.74
N PRO A 21 -11.93 9.61 -3.33
CA PRO A 21 -12.74 9.55 -2.14
C PRO A 21 -11.88 9.74 -0.88
N GLU A 22 -12.53 9.86 0.27
CA GLU A 22 -11.82 9.73 1.53
C GLU A 22 -11.25 8.31 1.65
N ILE A 23 -9.94 8.24 1.94
CA ILE A 23 -9.18 7.00 2.09
C ILE A 23 -8.38 7.06 3.38
N ASP A 24 -7.93 5.90 3.86
CA ASP A 24 -7.16 5.81 5.09
C ASP A 24 -5.84 6.59 4.99
N LEU A 25 -5.41 7.16 6.11
CA LEU A 25 -4.08 7.76 6.20
C LEU A 25 -3.01 6.68 6.25
N ILE A 26 -3.20 5.70 7.14
CA ILE A 26 -2.34 4.54 7.32
C ILE A 26 -3.21 3.30 7.30
N ARG A 27 -2.82 2.30 6.51
CA ARG A 27 -3.44 0.97 6.52
C ARG A 27 -2.40 -0.11 6.76
N MET A 28 -2.72 -1.05 7.63
CA MET A 28 -1.87 -2.22 7.89
C MET A 28 -2.30 -3.38 6.99
N ILE A 29 -1.35 -4.05 6.34
CA ILE A 29 -1.59 -5.19 5.44
C ILE A 29 -0.74 -6.37 5.89
N ASN A 30 -1.34 -7.56 5.93
CA ASN A 30 -0.60 -8.77 6.29
C ASN A 30 0.54 -9.05 5.29
N HIS A 31 1.67 -9.54 5.79
CA HIS A 31 2.89 -9.81 5.03
C HIS A 31 2.66 -10.74 3.84
N LYS A 32 1.97 -11.87 4.04
CA LYS A 32 1.66 -12.83 2.96
C LYS A 32 0.87 -12.17 1.83
N THR A 33 -0.10 -11.34 2.21
CA THR A 33 -0.93 -10.58 1.28
C THR A 33 -0.12 -9.55 0.50
N PHE A 34 0.75 -8.81 1.17
CA PHE A 34 1.66 -7.86 0.55
C PHE A 34 2.60 -8.54 -0.44
N GLU A 35 3.24 -9.63 -0.04
CA GLU A 35 4.14 -10.44 -0.87
C GLU A 35 3.47 -10.93 -2.15
N SER A 36 2.23 -11.42 -2.05
CA SER A 36 1.44 -11.80 -3.23
C SER A 36 1.25 -10.61 -4.18
N CYS A 37 1.02 -9.40 -3.66
CA CYS A 37 0.84 -8.21 -4.49
C CYS A 37 2.14 -7.79 -5.18
N ILE A 38 3.26 -7.69 -4.45
CA ILE A 38 4.51 -7.12 -4.97
C ILE A 38 5.32 -8.03 -5.89
N LYS A 39 5.08 -9.35 -5.81
CA LYS A 39 5.69 -10.35 -6.72
C LYS A 39 5.14 -10.28 -8.15
N ASN A 40 3.99 -9.62 -8.34
CA ASN A 40 3.40 -9.43 -9.66
C ASN A 40 3.59 -7.98 -10.12
N GLU A 41 4.42 -7.78 -11.14
CA GLU A 41 4.74 -6.45 -11.65
C GLU A 41 3.53 -5.73 -12.24
N ILE A 42 2.59 -6.45 -12.86
CA ILE A 42 1.35 -5.89 -13.39
C ILE A 42 0.53 -5.28 -12.25
N ARG A 43 0.41 -5.97 -11.11
CA ARG A 43 -0.29 -5.42 -9.92
C ARG A 43 0.40 -4.17 -9.38
N CYS A 44 1.73 -4.14 -9.34
CA CYS A 44 2.48 -2.95 -8.95
C CYS A 44 2.20 -1.77 -9.91
N ALA A 45 2.20 -2.04 -11.22
CA ALA A 45 1.90 -1.04 -12.24
C ALA A 45 0.47 -0.51 -12.11
N ILE A 46 -0.53 -1.40 -11.92
CA ILE A 46 -1.93 -1.04 -11.71
C ILE A 46 -2.08 -0.06 -10.54
N VAL A 47 -1.50 -0.36 -9.37
CA VAL A 47 -1.58 0.52 -8.19
C VAL A 47 -0.89 1.86 -8.44
N SER A 48 0.25 1.86 -9.15
CA SER A 48 0.95 3.09 -9.53
C SER A 48 0.12 3.97 -10.47
N LEU A 49 -0.58 3.38 -11.46
CA LEU A 49 -1.49 4.11 -12.35
C LEU A 49 -2.69 4.70 -11.59
N MET A 50 -3.27 3.95 -10.65
CA MET A 50 -4.35 4.46 -9.80
C MET A 50 -3.92 5.65 -8.99
N ALA A 51 -2.75 5.60 -8.35
CA ALA A 51 -2.22 6.73 -7.59
C ALA A 51 -2.04 8.00 -8.44
N ARG A 52 -1.93 7.85 -9.77
CA ARG A 52 -1.88 8.95 -10.75
C ARG A 52 -3.23 9.35 -11.33
N GLY A 53 -4.33 8.73 -10.89
CA GLY A 53 -5.70 9.08 -11.28
C GLY A 53 -6.34 8.19 -12.34
N ILE A 54 -5.66 7.15 -12.82
CA ILE A 54 -6.24 6.18 -13.75
C ILE A 54 -7.03 5.15 -12.93
N THR A 55 -8.34 5.31 -12.90
CA THR A 55 -9.19 4.67 -11.87
C THR A 55 -10.22 3.69 -12.44
N THR A 56 -10.31 3.54 -13.77
CA THR A 56 -11.21 2.54 -14.39
C THR A 56 -10.44 1.36 -14.97
N ALA A 57 -11.06 0.18 -14.96
CA ALA A 57 -10.47 -1.03 -15.55
C ALA A 57 -10.17 -0.85 -17.06
N ASN A 58 -11.00 -0.09 -17.77
CA ASN A 58 -10.82 0.21 -19.20
C ASN A 58 -9.55 1.04 -19.44
N GLU A 59 -9.36 2.12 -18.69
CA GLU A 59 -8.16 2.98 -18.85
C GLU A 59 -6.89 2.22 -18.45
N ILE A 60 -6.95 1.44 -17.38
CA ILE A 60 -5.83 0.59 -16.92
C ILE A 60 -5.46 -0.42 -18.02
N ALA A 61 -6.46 -1.13 -18.57
CA ALA A 61 -6.28 -2.09 -19.65
C ALA A 61 -5.63 -1.46 -20.88
N SER A 62 -6.16 -0.30 -21.31
CA SER A 62 -5.62 0.45 -22.45
C SER A 62 -4.19 0.92 -22.20
N THR A 63 -3.88 1.37 -20.99
CA THR A 63 -2.54 1.89 -20.65
C THR A 63 -1.50 0.78 -20.59
N LEU A 64 -1.87 -0.41 -20.11
CA LEU A 64 -0.96 -1.55 -19.98
C LEU A 64 -0.93 -2.46 -21.21
N GLY A 65 -1.84 -2.28 -22.17
CA GLY A 65 -1.99 -3.19 -23.33
C GLY A 65 -2.47 -4.59 -22.94
N ILE A 66 -3.23 -4.71 -21.86
CA ILE A 66 -3.71 -5.99 -21.31
C ILE A 66 -5.23 -6.07 -21.45
N SER A 67 -5.78 -7.27 -21.66
CA SER A 67 -7.23 -7.45 -21.78
C SER A 67 -7.96 -7.03 -20.50
N ARG A 68 -9.16 -6.46 -20.66
CA ARG A 68 -9.99 -6.01 -19.53
C ARG A 68 -10.28 -7.13 -18.54
N THR A 69 -10.54 -8.34 -19.02
CA THR A 69 -10.79 -9.52 -18.19
C THR A 69 -9.58 -9.84 -17.31
N ALA A 70 -8.36 -9.81 -17.86
CA ALA A 70 -7.15 -10.03 -17.07
C ALA A 70 -6.93 -8.91 -16.03
N ILE A 71 -7.22 -7.66 -16.39
CA ILE A 71 -7.19 -6.54 -15.44
C ILE A 71 -8.17 -6.76 -14.28
N TYR A 72 -9.41 -7.19 -14.55
CA TYR A 72 -10.38 -7.48 -13.47
C TYR A 72 -9.89 -8.56 -12.50
N ARG A 73 -9.19 -9.60 -12.97
CA ARG A 73 -8.58 -10.61 -12.07
C ARG A 73 -7.54 -9.99 -11.13
N HIS A 74 -6.69 -9.10 -11.66
CA HIS A 74 -5.70 -8.38 -10.85
C HIS A 74 -6.36 -7.42 -9.87
N LEU A 75 -7.38 -6.67 -10.30
CA LEU A 75 -8.15 -5.76 -9.46
C LEU A 75 -8.86 -6.50 -8.32
N ASN A 76 -9.48 -7.65 -8.59
CA ASN A 76 -10.14 -8.44 -7.56
C ASN A 76 -9.13 -8.92 -6.51
N THR A 77 -7.95 -9.39 -6.94
CA THR A 77 -6.86 -9.77 -6.02
C THR A 77 -6.43 -8.59 -5.14
N LEU A 78 -6.19 -7.42 -5.74
CA LEU A 78 -5.79 -6.20 -5.04
C LEU A 78 -6.87 -5.67 -4.09
N ARG A 79 -8.15 -5.89 -4.42
CA ARG A 79 -9.28 -5.49 -3.59
C ARG A 79 -9.45 -6.43 -2.40
N LYS A 80 -9.37 -7.75 -2.64
CA LYS A 80 -9.39 -8.75 -1.57
C LYS A 80 -8.26 -8.52 -0.57
N SER A 81 -7.06 -8.19 -1.06
CA SER A 81 -5.90 -7.83 -0.23
C SER A 81 -6.04 -6.53 0.57
N GLY A 82 -6.99 -5.66 0.22
CA GLY A 82 -7.20 -4.37 0.89
C GLY A 82 -6.25 -3.25 0.46
N VAL A 83 -5.43 -3.49 -0.57
CA VAL A 83 -4.52 -2.48 -1.17
C VAL A 83 -5.32 -1.43 -1.95
N ILE A 84 -6.39 -1.85 -2.61
CA ILE A 84 -7.30 -0.95 -3.33
C ILE A 84 -8.73 -1.09 -2.81
N MET A 85 -9.55 -0.10 -3.11
CA MET A 85 -10.99 -0.09 -2.85
C MET A 85 -11.75 0.24 -4.13
N TYR A 86 -13.01 -0.17 -4.17
CA TYR A 86 -13.95 0.17 -5.24
C TYR A 86 -15.02 1.10 -4.68
N HIS A 87 -15.24 2.22 -5.36
CA HIS A 87 -16.18 3.26 -4.95
C HIS A 87 -16.69 4.00 -6.18
N ASP A 88 -18.01 4.24 -6.26
CA ASP A 88 -18.66 4.99 -7.34
C ASP A 88 -18.20 4.59 -8.76
N GLY A 89 -18.19 3.28 -9.03
CA GLY A 89 -17.83 2.77 -10.36
C GLY A 89 -16.33 2.68 -10.63
N ARG A 90 -15.47 3.08 -9.69
CA ARG A 90 -14.02 3.30 -9.90
C ARG A 90 -13.17 2.64 -8.82
N PHE A 91 -11.90 2.43 -9.13
CA PHE A 91 -10.90 1.83 -8.25
C PHE A 91 -9.90 2.86 -7.76
N TYR A 92 -9.58 2.82 -6.46
CA TYR A 92 -8.68 3.76 -5.80
C TYR A 92 -7.69 3.02 -4.92
N VAL A 93 -6.49 3.57 -4.77
CA VAL A 93 -5.56 3.14 -3.70
C VAL A 93 -6.21 3.42 -2.36
N ALA A 94 -6.24 2.43 -1.47
CA ALA A 94 -7.09 2.49 -0.29
C ALA A 94 -6.47 3.22 0.92
N ALA A 95 -5.18 3.55 0.85
CA ALA A 95 -4.50 4.30 1.89
C ALA A 95 -3.32 5.11 1.33
N ARG A 96 -2.92 6.15 2.07
CA ARG A 96 -1.76 6.97 1.71
C ARG A 96 -0.43 6.35 2.12
N LEU A 97 -0.41 5.60 3.22
CA LEU A 97 0.74 4.83 3.70
C LEU A 97 0.28 3.42 4.09
N PHE A 98 1.04 2.42 3.66
CA PHE A 98 0.83 1.02 3.98
C PHE A 98 1.98 0.52 4.86
N LEU A 99 1.63 -0.02 6.03
CA LEU A 99 2.54 -0.72 6.92
C LEU A 99 2.31 -2.23 6.82
N ILE A 100 3.38 -3.01 6.80
CA ILE A 100 3.29 -4.46 6.62
C ILE A 100 3.48 -5.14 7.97
N TYR A 101 2.55 -6.03 8.31
CA TYR A 101 2.59 -6.75 9.57
C TYR A 101 2.41 -8.25 9.39
N ASP A 102 2.80 -9.02 10.38
CA ASP A 102 2.33 -10.38 10.60
C ASP A 102 1.88 -10.54 12.06
N VAL A 103 1.25 -11.67 12.35
CA VAL A 103 0.75 -12.00 13.68
C VAL A 103 1.34 -13.32 14.14
N GLU A 104 1.85 -13.32 15.36
CA GLU A 104 2.24 -14.54 16.07
C GLU A 104 1.43 -14.62 17.37
N VAL A 105 1.13 -15.83 17.82
CA VAL A 105 0.49 -16.07 19.10
C VAL A 105 1.52 -16.69 20.03
N ASP A 106 1.75 -16.08 21.18
CA ASP A 106 2.66 -16.65 22.17
C ASP A 106 2.03 -17.81 22.94
N GLU A 107 2.83 -18.47 23.77
CA GLU A 107 2.39 -19.60 24.61
C GLU A 107 1.26 -19.25 25.60
N LYS A 108 1.03 -17.96 25.85
CA LYS A 108 -0.03 -17.45 26.75
C LYS A 108 -1.30 -17.05 25.99
N GLY A 109 -1.33 -17.22 24.68
CA GLY A 109 -2.45 -16.81 23.83
C GLY A 109 -2.48 -15.32 23.53
N LEU A 110 -1.40 -14.57 23.78
CA LEU A 110 -1.31 -13.15 23.41
C LEU A 110 -0.91 -13.01 21.96
N ILE A 111 -1.56 -12.08 21.25
CA ILE A 111 -1.26 -11.77 19.85
C ILE A 111 -0.12 -10.75 19.81
N ASN A 112 1.01 -11.16 19.23
CA ASN A 112 2.14 -10.32 18.90
C ASN A 112 2.00 -9.80 17.46
N LEU A 113 1.91 -8.49 17.31
CA LEU A 113 1.94 -7.83 16.00
C LEU A 113 3.39 -7.53 15.61
N ILE A 114 3.89 -8.22 14.60
CA ILE A 114 5.25 -8.02 14.07
C ILE A 114 5.14 -7.09 12.87
N ILE A 115 5.80 -5.94 12.90
CA ILE A 115 5.79 -4.99 11.79
C ILE A 115 7.13 -5.07 11.07
N TYR A 116 7.11 -5.14 9.74
CA TYR A 116 8.31 -5.20 8.89
C TYR A 116 8.69 -3.79 8.43
N PRO A 117 9.65 -3.10 9.09
CA PRO A 117 9.92 -1.70 8.80
C PRO A 117 10.58 -1.48 7.44
N ASN A 118 11.13 -2.53 6.85
CA ASN A 118 11.71 -2.52 5.50
C ASN A 118 10.69 -2.84 4.40
N LYS A 119 9.40 -3.01 4.71
CA LYS A 119 8.35 -3.33 3.74
C LYS A 119 7.17 -2.38 3.87
N GLY A 120 6.58 -2.01 2.73
CA GLY A 120 5.39 -1.16 2.69
C GLY A 120 5.21 -0.46 1.37
N GLY A 121 4.43 0.62 1.42
CA GLY A 121 4.30 1.50 0.29
C GLY A 121 3.54 2.77 0.62
N PHE A 122 3.71 3.79 -0.20
CA PHE A 122 3.09 5.08 0.04
C PHE A 122 2.84 5.82 -1.26
N ILE A 123 1.91 6.77 -1.19
CA ILE A 123 1.60 7.65 -2.30
C ILE A 123 2.61 8.80 -2.33
N ASP A 124 3.15 9.07 -3.51
CA ASP A 124 4.02 10.19 -3.79
C ASP A 124 3.53 10.94 -5.04
N GLU A 125 3.62 12.26 -5.00
CA GLU A 125 3.04 13.15 -6.00
C GLU A 125 3.76 13.08 -7.35
N ILE A 126 5.03 12.67 -7.33
CA ILE A 126 5.90 12.64 -8.51
C ILE A 126 5.89 11.23 -9.11
N ILE A 127 6.11 10.21 -8.28
CA ILE A 127 6.25 8.82 -8.76
C ILE A 127 4.96 8.01 -8.70
N GLY A 128 3.88 8.54 -8.11
CA GLY A 128 2.58 7.88 -7.97
C GLY A 128 2.53 7.01 -6.72
N PHE A 129 2.82 5.71 -6.86
CA PHE A 129 2.91 4.80 -5.71
C PHE A 129 4.30 4.19 -5.61
N ALA A 130 4.92 4.35 -4.44
CA ALA A 130 6.21 3.76 -4.12
C ALA A 130 6.01 2.45 -3.37
N PHE A 131 6.49 1.33 -3.93
CA PHE A 131 6.57 0.06 -3.21
C PHE A 131 7.97 -0.11 -2.61
N ILE A 132 8.04 -0.31 -1.29
CA ILE A 132 9.26 -0.68 -0.59
C ILE A 132 9.18 -2.18 -0.33
N LYS A 133 9.94 -2.94 -1.11
CA LYS A 133 9.81 -4.40 -1.24
C LYS A 133 10.81 -5.17 -0.37
N GLY A 134 11.37 -4.56 0.67
CA GLY A 134 12.37 -5.19 1.52
C GLY A 134 13.57 -5.69 0.71
N GLU A 135 13.85 -6.97 0.83
CA GLU A 135 14.98 -7.65 0.22
C GLU A 135 14.94 -7.64 -1.32
N TYR A 136 13.77 -7.42 -1.92
CA TYR A 136 13.64 -7.28 -3.38
C TYR A 136 14.08 -5.89 -3.89
N CYS A 137 14.27 -4.90 -3.02
CA CYS A 137 14.80 -3.60 -3.39
C CYS A 137 16.32 -3.66 -3.50
N LYS A 138 16.84 -3.71 -4.73
CA LYS A 138 18.28 -3.61 -5.00
C LYS A 138 18.68 -2.16 -5.28
N CYS A 139 18.73 -1.34 -4.22
CA CYS A 139 18.95 0.11 -4.32
C CYS A 139 20.22 0.47 -5.09
N ASP A 140 21.29 -0.31 -4.95
CA ASP A 140 22.61 -0.04 -5.53
C ASP A 140 22.63 -0.03 -7.07
N ILE A 141 21.70 -0.75 -7.70
CA ILE A 141 21.59 -0.87 -9.16
C ILE A 141 20.24 -0.34 -9.68
N CYS A 142 19.43 0.26 -8.81
CA CYS A 142 18.09 0.70 -9.16
C CYS A 142 18.12 2.05 -9.87
N ILE A 143 17.65 2.09 -11.12
CA ILE A 143 17.54 3.34 -11.91
C ILE A 143 16.63 4.41 -11.27
N ALA A 144 15.71 3.99 -10.40
CA ALA A 144 14.77 4.87 -9.71
C ALA A 144 15.25 5.28 -8.31
N ARG A 145 16.47 4.91 -7.91
CA ARG A 145 17.01 5.11 -6.55
C ARG A 145 16.84 6.54 -6.06
N ASP A 146 17.31 7.52 -6.82
CA ASP A 146 17.31 8.92 -6.37
C ASP A 146 15.89 9.50 -6.29
N ARG A 147 15.02 9.12 -7.23
CA ARG A 147 13.60 9.48 -7.18
C ARG A 147 12.91 8.87 -5.96
N CYS A 148 13.23 7.62 -5.64
CA CYS A 148 12.71 6.94 -4.46
C CYS A 148 13.22 7.59 -3.16
N LEU A 149 14.52 7.91 -3.08
CA LEU A 149 15.09 8.62 -1.92
C LEU A 149 14.41 9.97 -1.69
N ASN A 150 14.17 10.73 -2.77
CA ASN A 150 13.47 12.01 -2.68
C ASN A 150 12.02 11.84 -2.21
N ALA A 151 11.30 10.83 -2.73
CA ALA A 151 9.95 10.51 -2.26
C ALA A 151 9.93 10.16 -0.77
N ILE A 152 10.93 9.40 -0.28
CA ILE A 152 11.08 9.03 1.13
C ILE A 152 11.43 10.25 2.00
N LYS A 153 12.34 11.12 1.55
CA LYS A 153 12.65 12.40 2.24
C LYS A 153 11.41 13.29 2.34
N ASN A 154 10.60 13.35 1.29
CA ASN A 154 9.34 14.09 1.28
C ASN A 154 8.31 13.49 2.25
N LEU A 155 8.18 12.16 2.27
CA LEU A 155 7.33 11.45 3.22
C LEU A 155 7.76 11.74 4.66
N ALA A 156 9.06 11.62 4.98
CA ALA A 156 9.62 11.90 6.29
C ALA A 156 9.29 13.33 6.75
N LYS A 157 9.48 14.32 5.86
CA LYS A 157 9.14 15.72 6.13
C LYS A 157 7.65 15.90 6.45
N LYS A 158 6.76 15.25 5.68
CA LYS A 158 5.30 15.31 5.91
C LYS A 158 4.92 14.66 7.24
N LEU A 159 5.62 13.61 7.64
CA LEU A 159 5.43 12.90 8.91
C LEU A 159 6.16 13.52 10.11
N ASP A 160 6.92 14.60 9.91
CA ASP A 160 7.78 15.17 10.96
C ASP A 160 8.73 14.11 11.58
N VAL A 161 9.35 13.31 10.71
CA VAL A 161 10.36 12.31 11.06
C VAL A 161 11.72 12.77 10.53
N LYS A 162 12.74 12.70 11.37
CA LYS A 162 14.12 12.95 10.97
C LYS A 162 14.73 11.63 10.49
N ILE A 163 15.14 11.60 9.23
CA ILE A 163 15.91 10.48 8.68
C ILE A 163 17.37 10.89 8.44
N ARG A 164 18.29 9.95 8.64
CA ARG A 164 19.73 10.14 8.43
C ARG A 164 20.26 9.34 7.24
N SER A 165 19.55 8.28 6.87
CA SER A 165 19.93 7.42 5.74
C SER A 165 19.90 8.13 4.39
N GLU A 166 20.93 7.87 3.59
CA GLU A 166 21.03 8.28 2.18
C GLU A 166 20.65 7.15 1.20
N GLU A 167 20.18 6.03 1.74
CA GLU A 167 19.65 4.91 0.96
C GLU A 167 18.13 4.84 1.13
N PRO A 168 17.34 4.64 0.04
CA PRO A 168 15.89 4.54 0.13
C PRO A 168 15.39 3.54 1.17
N LEU A 169 15.85 2.28 1.11
CA LEU A 169 15.32 1.23 1.98
C LEU A 169 15.55 1.54 3.47
N SER A 170 16.77 1.97 3.80
CA SER A 170 17.16 2.36 5.15
C SER A 170 16.41 3.61 5.63
N GLY A 171 16.21 4.61 4.76
CA GLY A 171 15.42 5.80 5.08
C GLY A 171 13.95 5.49 5.35
N PHE A 172 13.34 4.59 4.57
CA PHE A 172 11.96 4.14 4.84
C PHE A 172 11.86 3.37 6.15
N ARG A 173 12.85 2.53 6.46
CA ARG A 173 12.93 1.80 7.72
C ARG A 173 12.92 2.75 8.92
N GLU A 174 13.73 3.81 8.89
CA GLU A 174 13.73 4.84 9.94
C GLU A 174 12.36 5.51 10.11
N ILE A 175 11.65 5.79 9.01
CA ILE A 175 10.28 6.34 9.06
C ILE A 175 9.34 5.39 9.79
N VAL A 176 9.32 4.12 9.38
CA VAL A 176 8.39 3.14 9.94
C VAL A 176 8.70 2.87 11.41
N GLU A 177 9.97 2.73 11.80
CA GLU A 177 10.37 2.56 13.19
C GLU A 177 9.93 3.74 14.07
N GLU A 178 10.01 4.97 13.56
CA GLU A 178 9.55 6.17 14.27
C GLU A 178 8.02 6.21 14.42
N ILE A 179 7.27 5.90 13.35
CA ILE A 179 5.81 5.78 13.39
C ILE A 179 5.40 4.71 14.40
N ILE A 180 6.07 3.56 14.40
CA ILE A 180 5.73 2.48 15.33
C ILE A 180 5.89 2.98 16.77
N ARG A 181 7.04 3.58 17.09
CA ARG A 181 7.37 4.04 18.43
C ARG A 181 6.41 5.12 18.93
N ARG A 182 6.02 6.06 18.07
CA ARG A 182 5.21 7.23 18.45
C ARG A 182 3.71 6.97 18.37
N ASP A 183 3.27 6.19 17.38
CA ASP A 183 1.90 6.26 16.90
C ASP A 183 1.18 4.92 16.78
N ILE A 184 1.85 3.75 16.85
CA ILE A 184 1.20 2.47 16.53
C ILE A 184 0.00 2.16 17.41
N VAL A 185 0.08 2.47 18.70
CA VAL A 185 -1.02 2.23 19.65
C VAL A 185 -2.24 3.04 19.24
N ARG A 186 -2.04 4.28 18.78
CA ARG A 186 -3.12 5.12 18.28
C ARG A 186 -3.66 4.61 16.95
N VAL A 187 -2.79 4.25 16.01
CA VAL A 187 -3.19 3.67 14.72
C VAL A 187 -4.06 2.43 14.91
N ILE A 188 -3.72 1.57 15.87
CA ILE A 188 -4.50 0.36 16.19
C ILE A 188 -5.81 0.71 16.92
N LYS A 189 -5.81 1.68 17.86
CA LYS A 189 -6.99 2.04 18.66
C LYS A 189 -8.03 2.87 17.91
N GLU A 190 -7.58 3.84 17.12
CA GLU A 190 -8.45 4.76 16.37
C GLU A 190 -8.79 4.21 14.98
N GLY A 191 -7.95 3.32 14.44
CA GLY A 191 -8.23 2.58 13.22
C GLY A 191 -9.10 1.34 13.47
N TYR A 192 -9.22 0.53 12.43
CA TYR A 192 -9.86 -0.78 12.49
C TYR A 192 -8.88 -1.82 11.94
N LEU A 193 -8.53 -2.84 12.74
CA LEU A 193 -7.79 -3.99 12.24
C LEU A 193 -8.78 -4.92 11.53
N ILE A 194 -8.78 -4.92 10.19
CA ILE A 194 -9.64 -5.84 9.44
C ILE A 194 -9.07 -7.26 9.53
N VAL A 195 -9.66 -8.09 10.37
CA VAL A 195 -9.42 -9.54 10.38
C VAL A 195 -10.31 -10.16 9.29
N LYS A 196 -9.76 -10.32 8.08
CA LYS A 196 -10.45 -11.09 7.02
C LYS A 196 -10.10 -12.57 7.16
N ILE A 197 -11.10 -13.40 7.34
CA ILE A 197 -10.97 -14.84 7.05
C ILE A 197 -10.95 -14.94 5.52
N PRO A 198 -9.93 -15.54 4.89
CA PRO A 198 -9.95 -15.76 3.46
C PRO A 198 -11.22 -16.56 3.11
N GLU A 199 -12.06 -16.04 2.23
CA GLU A 199 -13.04 -16.90 1.56
C GLU A 199 -12.25 -17.99 0.85
N GLU A 200 -12.58 -19.25 1.13
CA GLU A 200 -12.03 -20.39 0.38
C GLU A 200 -12.16 -20.09 -1.10
N VAL A 201 -11.06 -20.25 -1.84
CA VAL A 201 -11.06 -20.10 -3.28
C VAL A 201 -11.87 -21.28 -3.81
N GLY A 202 -13.19 -21.09 -3.95
CA GLY A 202 -13.99 -21.97 -4.78
C GLY A 202 -13.42 -21.91 -6.19
N GLU A 203 -12.86 -23.02 -6.64
CA GLU A 203 -12.57 -23.27 -8.05
C GLU A 203 -13.92 -23.33 -8.76
N GLU A 204 -14.49 -22.17 -9.11
CA GLU A 204 -15.57 -22.13 -10.08
C GLU A 204 -14.93 -22.30 -11.46
N GLU A 205 -14.84 -23.57 -11.89
CA GLU A 205 -14.76 -23.95 -13.29
C GLU A 205 -16.02 -23.42 -14.00
N GLU A 206 -15.95 -22.23 -14.60
CA GLU A 206 -16.95 -21.81 -15.58
C GLU A 206 -16.78 -22.69 -16.84
N GLU A 207 -17.53 -23.79 -16.88
CA GLU A 207 -17.93 -24.44 -18.12
C GLU A 207 -18.60 -23.41 -19.02
N VAL A 208 -17.89 -22.96 -20.05
CA VAL A 208 -18.48 -22.25 -21.17
C VAL A 208 -19.38 -23.23 -21.91
N LYS A 209 -20.65 -23.28 -21.55
CA LYS A 209 -21.70 -23.85 -22.40
C LYS A 209 -21.91 -22.89 -23.56
N VAL A 210 -21.31 -23.25 -24.70
CA VAL A 210 -21.71 -22.77 -26.01
C VAL A 210 -23.11 -23.33 -26.26
N ASN A 211 -24.12 -22.46 -26.26
CA ASN A 211 -25.43 -22.79 -26.79
C ASN A 211 -25.65 -21.93 -28.04
N ASP A 212 -25.77 -22.67 -29.16
CA ASP A 212 -26.37 -22.41 -30.48
C ASP A 212 -25.96 -21.15 -31.28
#